data_AF-A0A382NPZ3-F1
#
_entry.id   AF-A0A382NPZ3-F1
#
_cell.length_a   1.000
_cell.length_b   1.000
_cell.length_c   1.000
_cell.angle_alpha   90.00
_cell.angle_beta   90.00
_cell.angle_gamma   90.00
#
_symmetry.space_group_name_H-M   'P 1'
#
loop_
_entity.id
_entity.type
_entity.pdbx_description
1 polymer ?
#
loop_
_entity_poly.entity_id
_entity_poly.type
_entity_poly.pdbx_seq_one_letter_code
_entity_poly.pdbx_strand_id
1 'polypeptide(L)'
;MNKCPDDEKMHQYMGIEMNIQTWNLLVKKERSEQDDLRMIMFAKSSLYHWKKSINFQPANEQRGEWMISRVFSVLEKGEIALFHAKNTIALTEKHELKDFDLAYAYESLARSYAALKNKIDSKIWYKKAKQAGELISDNKDKEIFNGDLKAGPWFDCLD
;
A
#
# COMPACT_ATOMS: atom_id res chain seq x y z
N MET A 1 21.28 21.24 11.37
CA MET A 1 19.96 21.88 11.54
C MET A 1 19.44 21.47 12.90
N ASN A 2 19.16 22.43 13.78
CA ASN A 2 18.51 22.15 15.06
C ASN A 2 17.08 21.69 14.77
N LYS A 3 16.73 20.46 15.14
CA LYS A 3 15.34 20.01 15.09
C LYS A 3 14.58 20.69 16.22
N CYS A 4 13.50 21.41 15.91
CA CYS A 4 12.56 21.83 16.93
C CYS A 4 11.84 20.57 17.45
N PRO A 5 11.63 20.39 18.76
CA PRO A 5 10.86 19.26 19.29
C PRO A 5 9.46 19.12 18.68
N ASP A 6 8.88 20.22 18.21
CA ASP A 6 7.59 20.23 17.49
C ASP A 6 7.69 19.67 16.07
N ASP A 7 8.86 19.75 15.42
CA ASP A 7 9.08 19.22 14.06
C ASP A 7 8.96 17.68 14.03
N GLU A 8 9.38 17.01 15.11
CA GLU A 8 9.35 15.54 15.18
C GLU A 8 7.93 15.00 15.37
N LYS A 9 7.11 15.67 16.19
CA LYS A 9 5.67 15.38 16.33
C LYS A 9 4.92 15.72 15.04
N MET A 10 5.33 16.79 14.35
CA MET A 10 4.77 17.17 13.05
C MET A 10 4.98 16.07 12.01
N HIS A 11 6.15 15.43 11.97
CA HIS A 11 6.37 14.31 11.04
C HIS A 11 5.41 13.14 11.28
N GLN A 12 5.11 12.78 12.54
CA GLN A 12 4.11 11.76 12.80
C GLN A 12 2.71 12.19 12.33
N TYR A 13 2.28 13.39 12.71
CA TYR A 13 0.97 13.93 12.33
C TYR A 13 0.81 13.95 10.80
N MET A 14 1.80 14.47 10.09
CA MET A 14 1.77 14.55 8.62
C MET A 14 1.83 13.16 7.96
N GLY A 15 2.54 12.19 8.55
CA GLY A 15 2.53 10.81 8.07
C GLY A 15 1.13 10.19 8.11
N ILE A 16 0.38 10.45 9.20
CA ILE A 16 -1.00 10.00 9.37
C ILE A 16 -1.93 10.77 8.43
N GLU A 17 -1.87 12.10 8.44
CA GLU A 17 -2.76 12.96 7.68
C GLU A 17 -2.65 12.69 6.18
N MET A 18 -1.44 12.60 5.63
CA MET A 18 -1.24 12.31 4.21
C MET A 18 -1.75 10.90 3.84
N ASN A 19 -1.61 9.91 4.74
CA ASN A 19 -2.17 8.57 4.50
C ASN A 19 -3.71 8.59 4.44
N ILE A 20 -4.36 9.32 5.36
CA ILE A 20 -5.82 9.51 5.35
C ILE A 20 -6.27 10.19 4.05
N GLN A 21 -5.57 11.24 3.62
CA GLN A 21 -5.89 11.93 2.37
C GLN A 21 -5.72 11.03 1.15
N THR A 22 -4.71 10.15 1.12
CA THR A 22 -4.58 9.14 0.06
C THR A 22 -5.78 8.19 0.03
N TRP A 23 -6.21 7.67 1.17
CA TRP A 23 -7.39 6.80 1.26
C TRP A 23 -8.68 7.49 0.81
N ASN A 24 -8.89 8.74 1.24
CA ASN A 24 -10.04 9.55 0.81
C ASN A 24 -10.11 9.68 -0.72
N LEU A 25 -8.97 9.80 -1.39
CA LEU A 25 -8.89 9.85 -2.85
C LEU A 25 -9.09 8.47 -3.49
N LEU A 26 -8.52 7.40 -2.92
CA LEU A 26 -8.69 6.03 -3.40
C LEU A 26 -10.16 5.62 -3.45
N VAL A 27 -10.95 5.98 -2.43
CA VAL A 27 -12.39 5.63 -2.35
C VAL A 27 -13.32 6.63 -3.05
N LYS A 28 -12.78 7.75 -3.55
CA LYS A 28 -13.56 8.76 -4.28
C LYS A 28 -14.03 8.18 -5.62
N LYS A 29 -15.35 8.20 -5.86
CA LYS A 29 -15.97 7.65 -7.09
C LYS A 29 -15.49 8.35 -8.37
N GLU A 30 -15.40 9.67 -8.33
CA GLU A 30 -14.99 10.50 -9.46
C GLU A 30 -13.72 11.25 -9.09
N ARG A 31 -12.59 10.86 -9.69
CA ARG A 31 -11.31 11.56 -9.56
C ARG A 31 -11.02 12.34 -10.83
N SER A 32 -10.60 13.58 -10.65
CA SER A 32 -9.96 14.39 -11.69
C SER A 32 -8.48 14.04 -11.82
N GLU A 33 -7.82 14.47 -12.90
CA GLU A 33 -6.36 14.34 -13.03
C GLU A 33 -5.61 14.99 -11.86
N GLN A 34 -6.12 16.12 -11.36
CA GLN A 34 -5.55 16.79 -10.19
C GLN A 34 -5.74 15.97 -8.90
N ASP A 35 -6.82 15.19 -8.78
CA ASP A 35 -7.00 14.26 -7.67
C ASP A 35 -5.97 13.12 -7.74
N ASP A 36 -5.72 12.57 -8.93
CA ASP A 36 -4.74 11.51 -9.13
C ASP A 36 -3.31 11.99 -8.82
N LEU A 37 -2.94 13.20 -9.26
CA LEU A 37 -1.67 13.83 -8.91
C LEU A 37 -1.54 14.03 -7.39
N ARG A 38 -2.59 14.52 -6.72
CA ARG A 38 -2.61 14.67 -5.25
C ARG A 38 -2.48 13.33 -4.54
N MET A 39 -3.14 12.29 -5.04
CA MET A 39 -3.07 10.95 -4.47
C MET A 39 -1.63 10.41 -4.48
N ILE A 40 -0.90 10.59 -5.58
CA ILE A 40 0.53 10.24 -5.68
C ILE A 40 1.37 11.05 -4.69
N MET A 41 1.16 12.38 -4.65
CA MET A 41 1.91 13.27 -3.76
C MET A 41 1.71 12.90 -2.30
N PHE A 42 0.46 12.68 -1.87
CA PHE A 42 0.14 12.31 -0.48
C PHE A 42 0.71 10.95 -0.10
N ALA A 43 0.63 9.94 -0.96
CA ALA A 43 1.18 8.61 -0.66
C ALA A 43 2.70 8.67 -0.41
N LYS A 44 3.43 9.38 -1.27
CA LYS A 44 4.88 9.56 -1.14
C LYS A 44 5.24 10.44 0.07
N SER A 45 4.50 11.51 0.30
CA SER A 45 4.70 12.39 1.47
C SER A 45 4.45 11.66 2.77
N SER A 46 3.42 10.81 2.85
CA SER A 46 3.13 9.96 4.00
C SER A 46 4.35 9.12 4.37
N LEU A 47 4.92 8.37 3.41
CA LEU A 47 6.11 7.55 3.64
C LEU A 47 7.31 8.39 4.08
N TYR A 48 7.55 9.53 3.43
CA TYR A 48 8.63 10.45 3.81
C TYR A 48 8.49 10.93 5.27
N HIS A 49 7.29 11.34 5.67
CA HIS A 49 7.02 11.81 7.02
C HIS A 49 7.14 10.68 8.06
N TRP A 50 6.67 9.48 7.75
CA TRP A 50 6.90 8.31 8.60
C TRP A 50 8.38 8.01 8.82
N LYS A 51 9.21 8.04 7.77
CA LYS A 51 10.67 7.84 7.87
C LYS A 51 11.38 8.87 8.75
N LYS A 52 10.76 10.02 8.98
CA LYS A 52 11.29 11.09 9.85
C LYS A 52 10.63 11.14 11.23
N SER A 53 9.58 10.35 11.45
CA SER A 53 8.87 10.29 12.71
C SER A 53 9.73 9.63 13.79
N ILE A 54 9.62 10.13 15.02
CA ILE A 54 10.24 9.48 16.19
C ILE A 54 9.65 8.09 16.48
N ASN A 55 8.41 7.84 16.03
CA ASN A 55 7.70 6.57 16.20
C ASN A 55 7.84 5.66 14.97
N PHE A 56 8.82 5.93 14.10
CA PHE A 56 9.09 5.10 12.95
C PHE A 56 9.40 3.65 13.36
N GLN A 57 8.70 2.71 12.72
CA GLN A 57 8.99 1.29 12.73
C GLN A 57 9.20 0.80 11.30
N PRO A 58 9.96 -0.28 11.08
CA PRO A 58 10.12 -0.86 9.74
C PRO A 58 8.79 -1.18 9.03
N ALA A 59 7.77 -1.56 9.80
CA ALA A 59 6.41 -1.75 9.28
C ALA A 59 5.81 -0.49 8.65
N ASN A 60 6.14 0.71 9.13
CA ASN A 60 5.68 1.96 8.51
C ASN A 60 6.28 2.15 7.11
N GLU A 61 7.54 1.75 6.90
CA GLU A 61 8.17 1.80 5.58
C GLU A 61 7.50 0.81 4.62
N GLN A 62 7.31 -0.43 5.06
CA GLN A 62 6.63 -1.46 4.28
C GLN A 62 5.22 -1.03 3.87
N ARG A 63 4.42 -0.52 4.81
CA ARG A 63 3.04 -0.06 4.55
C ARG A 63 3.00 1.17 3.66
N GLY A 64 4.01 2.04 3.72
CA GLY A 64 4.12 3.18 2.82
C GLY A 64 4.49 2.78 1.39
N GLU A 65 5.42 1.83 1.20
CA GLU A 65 5.72 1.24 -0.11
C GLU A 65 4.48 0.55 -0.68
N TRP A 66 3.75 -0.20 0.16
CA TRP A 66 2.47 -0.82 -0.22
C TRP A 66 1.45 0.22 -0.71
N MET A 67 1.27 1.31 0.05
CA MET A 67 0.33 2.38 -0.32
C MET A 67 0.68 3.01 -1.67
N ILE A 68 1.97 3.28 -1.91
CA ILE A 68 2.43 3.83 -3.18
C ILE A 68 2.18 2.83 -4.32
N SER A 69 2.47 1.53 -4.10
CA SER A 69 2.14 0.48 -5.06
C SER A 69 0.65 0.47 -5.40
N ARG A 70 -0.22 0.53 -4.39
CA ARG A 70 -1.68 0.54 -4.56
C ARG A 70 -2.16 1.71 -5.39
N VAL A 71 -1.66 2.92 -5.09
CA VAL A 71 -1.96 4.14 -5.85
C VAL A 71 -1.57 3.96 -7.32
N PHE A 72 -0.35 3.51 -7.61
CA PHE A 72 0.08 3.32 -9.01
C PHE A 72 -0.67 2.19 -9.72
N SER A 73 -1.09 1.13 -9.02
CA SER A 73 -1.94 0.10 -9.61
C SER A 73 -3.31 0.65 -10.03
N VAL A 74 -3.95 1.46 -9.18
CA VAL A 74 -5.25 2.10 -9.48
C VAL A 74 -5.16 3.04 -10.68
N LEU A 75 -4.01 3.70 -10.87
CA LEU A 75 -3.73 4.60 -11.98
C LEU A 75 -3.20 3.90 -13.25
N GLU A 76 -3.27 2.57 -13.30
CA GLU A 76 -2.78 1.75 -14.42
C GLU A 76 -1.29 1.93 -14.76
N LYS A 77 -0.48 2.37 -13.79
CA LYS A 77 0.97 2.55 -13.92
C LYS A 77 1.70 1.33 -13.37
N GLY A 78 1.47 0.17 -14.01
CA GLY A 78 1.85 -1.14 -13.52
C GLY A 78 3.35 -1.33 -13.23
N GLU A 79 4.24 -0.77 -14.05
CA GLU A 79 5.70 -0.91 -13.84
C GLU A 79 6.17 -0.23 -12.55
N ILE A 80 5.66 0.98 -12.30
CA ILE A 80 5.97 1.75 -11.09
C ILE A 80 5.34 1.07 -9.87
N ALA A 81 4.11 0.58 -10.01
CA ALA A 81 3.46 -0.20 -8.95
C ALA A 81 4.30 -1.43 -8.58
N LEU A 82 4.76 -2.20 -9.58
CA LEU A 82 5.54 -3.42 -9.35
C LEU A 82 6.89 -3.12 -8.67
N PHE A 83 7.53 -2.00 -9.00
CA PHE A 83 8.73 -1.55 -8.29
C PHE A 83 8.48 -1.40 -6.78
N HIS A 84 7.42 -0.69 -6.40
CA HIS A 84 7.05 -0.49 -4.99
C HIS A 84 6.53 -1.78 -4.32
N ALA A 85 5.81 -2.64 -5.03
CA ALA A 85 5.39 -3.95 -4.53
C ALA A 85 6.59 -4.87 -4.22
N LYS A 86 7.62 -4.85 -5.07
CA LYS A 86 8.88 -5.58 -4.83
C LYS A 86 9.61 -5.06 -3.60
N ASN A 87 9.64 -3.75 -3.38
CA ASN A 87 10.19 -3.18 -2.14
C ASN A 87 9.35 -3.61 -0.92
N THR A 88 8.03 -3.62 -1.06
CA THR A 88 7.10 -4.04 0.00
C THR A 88 7.39 -5.46 0.47
N ILE A 89 7.48 -6.44 -0.45
CA ILE A 89 7.79 -7.83 -0.07
C ILE A 89 9.23 -7.96 0.45
N ALA A 90 10.21 -7.25 -0.11
CA ALA A 90 11.58 -7.29 0.38
C ALA A 90 11.70 -6.76 1.82
N LEU A 91 10.99 -5.69 2.17
CA LEU A 91 10.91 -5.17 3.54
C LEU A 91 10.18 -6.14 4.47
N THR A 92 9.11 -6.76 3.99
CA THR A 92 8.34 -7.77 4.73
C THR A 92 9.26 -8.95 5.12
N GLU A 93 10.03 -9.48 4.16
CA GLU A 93 10.98 -10.56 4.39
C GLU A 93 12.13 -10.13 5.30
N LYS A 94 12.77 -8.99 5.01
CA LYS A 94 13.90 -8.45 5.77
C LYS A 94 13.58 -8.25 7.26
N HIS A 95 12.36 -7.82 7.56
CA HIS A 95 11.92 -7.51 8.92
C HIS A 95 11.02 -8.60 9.52
N GLU A 96 10.91 -9.75 8.85
CA GLU A 96 10.08 -10.88 9.27
C GLU A 96 8.65 -10.48 9.63
N LEU A 97 8.08 -9.53 8.88
CA LEU A 97 6.69 -9.09 9.06
C LEU A 97 5.76 -10.22 8.60
N LYS A 98 4.73 -10.50 9.41
CA LYS A 98 3.82 -11.63 9.24
C LYS A 98 2.38 -11.13 9.24
N ASP A 99 1.44 -12.08 9.22
CA ASP A 99 0.02 -11.81 9.42
C ASP A 99 -0.48 -10.77 8.37
N PHE A 100 -1.10 -9.68 8.82
CA PHE A 100 -1.61 -8.59 7.99
C PHE A 100 -0.61 -8.04 6.97
N ASP A 101 0.63 -7.75 7.39
CA ASP A 101 1.64 -7.13 6.53
C ASP A 101 2.09 -8.08 5.39
N LEU A 102 2.15 -9.39 5.67
CA LEU A 102 2.47 -10.40 4.66
C LEU A 102 1.35 -10.56 3.63
N ALA A 103 0.09 -10.54 4.08
CA ALA A 103 -1.06 -10.64 3.18
C ALA A 103 -1.08 -9.45 2.19
N TYR A 104 -0.84 -8.24 2.68
CA TYR A 104 -0.77 -7.04 1.82
C TYR A 104 0.48 -6.99 0.94
N ALA A 105 1.61 -7.56 1.36
CA ALA A 105 2.77 -7.68 0.49
C ALA A 105 2.46 -8.53 -0.76
N TYR A 106 1.79 -9.68 -0.60
CA TYR A 106 1.35 -10.49 -1.74
C TYR A 106 0.26 -9.80 -2.56
N GLU A 107 -0.66 -9.09 -1.91
CA GLU A 107 -1.72 -8.34 -2.59
C GLU A 107 -1.16 -7.24 -3.50
N SER A 108 -0.16 -6.48 -3.05
CA SER A 108 0.48 -5.44 -3.87
C SER A 108 1.14 -6.00 -5.14
N LEU A 109 1.76 -7.18 -5.05
CA LEU A 109 2.31 -7.87 -6.22
C LEU A 109 1.18 -8.28 -7.17
N ALA A 110 0.11 -8.89 -6.64
CA ALA A 110 -1.03 -9.33 -7.42
C ALA A 110 -1.66 -8.17 -8.22
N ARG A 111 -1.84 -7.02 -7.57
CA ARG A 111 -2.40 -5.81 -8.21
C ARG A 111 -1.45 -5.18 -9.22
N SER A 112 -0.16 -5.14 -8.91
CA SER A 112 0.83 -4.58 -9.83
C SER A 112 0.90 -5.39 -11.12
N TYR A 113 0.88 -6.73 -11.03
CA TYR A 113 0.78 -7.59 -12.20
C TYR A 113 -0.56 -7.45 -12.92
N ALA A 114 -1.66 -7.26 -12.19
CA ALA A 114 -2.95 -6.97 -12.82
C ALA A 114 -2.91 -5.67 -13.63
N ALA A 115 -2.29 -4.61 -13.09
CA ALA A 115 -2.12 -3.34 -13.79
C ALA A 115 -1.23 -3.46 -15.04
N LEU A 116 -0.29 -4.42 -15.05
CA LEU A 116 0.50 -4.81 -16.23
C LEU A 116 -0.25 -5.75 -17.19
N LYS A 117 -1.52 -6.08 -16.91
CA LYS A 117 -2.34 -7.08 -17.64
C LYS A 117 -1.69 -8.47 -17.68
N ASN A 118 -0.78 -8.77 -16.74
CA ASN A 118 -0.15 -10.07 -16.61
C ASN A 118 -1.01 -10.98 -15.73
N LYS A 119 -1.95 -11.69 -16.39
CA LYS A 119 -2.93 -12.55 -15.72
C LYS A 119 -2.30 -13.69 -14.92
N ILE A 120 -1.22 -14.28 -15.44
CA ILE A 120 -0.58 -15.46 -14.83
C ILE A 120 -0.01 -15.08 -13.46
N ASP A 121 0.86 -14.07 -13.42
CA ASP A 121 1.50 -13.66 -12.16
C ASP A 121 0.47 -13.03 -11.21
N SER A 122 -0.51 -12.28 -11.73
CA SER A 122 -1.58 -11.72 -10.92
C SER A 122 -2.35 -12.81 -10.16
N LYS A 123 -2.77 -13.89 -10.84
CA LYS A 123 -3.47 -15.01 -10.20
C LYS A 123 -2.61 -15.75 -9.17
N ILE A 124 -1.32 -15.94 -9.45
CA ILE A 124 -0.38 -16.59 -8.53
C ILE A 124 -0.29 -15.81 -7.22
N TRP A 125 -0.03 -14.51 -7.31
CA TRP A 125 0.11 -13.65 -6.13
C TRP A 125 -1.22 -13.41 -5.43
N TYR A 126 -2.33 -13.31 -6.17
CA TYR A 126 -3.67 -13.21 -5.58
C TYR A 126 -4.00 -14.43 -4.72
N LYS A 127 -3.68 -15.65 -5.21
CA LYS A 127 -3.87 -16.87 -4.43
C LYS A 127 -3.07 -16.85 -3.14
N LYS A 128 -1.79 -16.43 -3.20
CA LYS A 128 -0.93 -16.29 -2.01
C LYS A 128 -1.49 -15.26 -1.03
N ALA A 129 -1.92 -14.10 -1.53
CA ALA A 129 -2.53 -13.05 -0.73
C ALA A 129 -3.78 -13.55 0.00
N LYS A 130 -4.67 -14.24 -0.73
CA LYS A 130 -5.88 -14.85 -0.15
C LYS A 130 -5.55 -15.85 0.95
N GLN A 131 -4.62 -16.78 0.69
CA GLN A 131 -4.19 -17.78 1.67
C GLN A 131 -3.58 -17.15 2.92
N ALA A 132 -2.74 -16.12 2.76
CA ALA A 132 -2.20 -15.37 3.89
C ALA A 132 -3.29 -14.62 4.67
N GLY A 133 -4.26 -14.03 3.97
CA GLY A 133 -5.40 -13.33 4.56
C GLY A 133 -6.32 -14.21 5.42
N GLU A 134 -6.52 -15.47 5.01
CA GLU A 134 -7.29 -16.46 5.79
C GLU A 134 -6.66 -16.74 7.16
N LEU A 135 -5.33 -16.63 7.24
CA LEU A 135 -4.54 -16.84 8.45
C LEU A 135 -4.44 -15.61 9.35
N ILE A 136 -5.04 -14.47 8.96
CA ILE A 136 -4.98 -13.27 9.78
C ILE A 136 -5.62 -13.53 11.16
N SER A 137 -4.91 -13.16 12.23
CA SER A 137 -5.34 -13.54 13.59
C SER A 137 -6.47 -12.65 14.12
N ASP A 138 -6.39 -11.35 13.88
CA ASP A 138 -7.42 -10.40 14.26
C ASP A 138 -8.59 -10.39 13.25
N ASN A 139 -9.81 -10.51 13.76
CA ASN A 139 -11.00 -10.61 12.91
C ASN A 139 -11.30 -9.31 12.16
N LYS A 140 -11.03 -8.15 12.76
CA LYS A 140 -11.27 -6.85 12.13
C LYS A 140 -10.27 -6.62 11.00
N ASP A 141 -9.01 -6.94 11.23
CA ASP A 141 -7.96 -6.88 10.22
C ASP A 141 -8.25 -7.84 9.05
N LYS A 142 -8.77 -9.04 9.34
CA LYS A 142 -9.21 -10.00 8.33
C LYS A 142 -10.38 -9.47 7.50
N GLU A 143 -11.37 -8.83 8.13
CA GLU A 143 -12.49 -8.19 7.44
C GLU A 143 -12.02 -7.07 6.51
N ILE A 144 -11.11 -6.21 7.00
CA ILE A 144 -10.51 -5.13 6.21
C ILE A 144 -9.79 -5.71 4.99
N PHE A 145 -8.89 -6.68 5.21
CA PHE A 145 -8.13 -7.31 4.12
C PHE A 145 -9.05 -7.95 3.07
N ASN A 146 -10.08 -8.69 3.50
CA ASN A 146 -11.01 -9.34 2.58
C ASN A 146 -11.83 -8.32 1.78
N GLY A 147 -12.23 -7.21 2.40
CA GLY A 147 -12.89 -6.10 1.72
C GLY A 147 -12.01 -5.50 0.62
N ASP A 148 -10.75 -5.21 0.96
CA ASP A 148 -9.77 -4.68 0.02
C ASP A 148 -9.47 -5.66 -1.11
N LEU A 149 -9.20 -6.93 -0.79
CA LEU A 149 -8.88 -7.96 -1.79
C LEU A 149 -10.04 -8.18 -2.78
N LYS A 150 -11.28 -8.09 -2.30
CA LYS A 150 -12.47 -8.15 -3.18
C LYS A 150 -12.59 -6.90 -4.05
N ALA A 151 -12.19 -5.74 -3.55
CA ALA A 151 -12.26 -4.49 -4.29
C ALA A 151 -11.25 -4.48 -5.46
N GLY A 152 -11.72 -4.05 -6.63
CA GLY A 152 -10.89 -3.85 -7.81
C GLY A 152 -10.04 -2.56 -7.76
N PRO A 153 -9.51 -2.11 -8.90
CA PRO A 153 -9.55 -2.80 -10.19
C PRO A 153 -8.64 -4.04 -10.21
N TRP A 154 -9.07 -5.08 -10.93
CA TRP A 154 -8.29 -6.30 -11.23
C TRP A 154 -8.04 -6.49 -12.73
N PHE A 155 -8.54 -5.59 -13.57
CA PHE A 155 -8.24 -5.55 -15.02
C PHE A 155 -8.46 -6.90 -15.73
N ASP A 156 -9.57 -7.58 -15.40
CA ASP A 156 -9.96 -8.88 -15.96
C ASP A 156 -8.89 -9.98 -15.79
N CYS A 157 -7.98 -9.82 -14.82
CA CYS A 157 -6.89 -10.76 -14.57
C CYS A 157 -7.30 -11.91 -13.65
N LEU A 158 -8.42 -11.80 -12.93
CA LEU A 158 -8.89 -12.82 -11.99
C LEU A 158 -9.98 -13.73 -12.56
N ASP A 159 -10.55 -13.38 -13.72
CA ASP A 159 -11.55 -14.17 -14.45
C ASP A 159 -10.93 -15.42 -15.10
#